data_AF-A0A4S4D3C6-F1
#
_entry.id   AF-A0A4S4D3C6-F1
#
_cell.length_a   1.000
_cell.length_b   1.000
_cell.length_c   1.000
_cell.angle_alpha   90.00
_cell.angle_beta   90.00
_cell.angle_gamma   90.00
#
_symmetry.space_group_name_H-M   'P 1'
#
loop_
_entity.id
_entity.type
_entity.pdbx_description
1 polymer ?
#
loop_
_entity_poly.entity_id
_entity_poly.type
_entity_poly.pdbx_seq_one_letter_code
_entity_poly.pdbx_strand_id
1 'polypeptide(L)'
;MASFQFIAAVLFLVAAVVFGGSNAQLSSTFYDNTCPNVSSIVRGVLEQAQQANIRNAAFLTRLHFHDCFVNGCDGSLLLDNADGIESEKDANINRALNGFTVVDDIKTALENVCPGVVSCADILAIAAEISVNLSKGPSWEVQLGRRDSRTANRAGTTGLPLFNESLNVLKDKFSAVGLDSTDLVALSGAHTFGRAGCLTVTPRLYNFNNSGNVDPTMDPTYAQTLQQTCPDPNTPAGSNTSTTIVNLDPTTPNGFDNNYFTNLQNKRGLLQSDQELFSTSGADTVAIVNRFGNSQSDFFTSFAQSMINMGNISPLTGNNGEIRLSARSASVIFWINLSSDGLLICRNYAAISVCGCLFVIGYCNSDLSQLYAVYVSGAVLVYASNALGSDLGCCRGAGVVSKPGWSESVV
;
A
#
# COMPACT_ATOMS: atom_id res chain seq x y z
N MET A 1 33.02 -47.42 -10.79
CA MET A 1 32.97 -45.99 -10.42
C MET A 1 32.02 -45.18 -11.32
N ALA A 2 32.09 -45.30 -12.65
CA ALA A 2 31.22 -44.57 -13.59
C ALA A 2 29.70 -44.82 -13.40
N SER A 3 29.28 -46.05 -13.10
CA SER A 3 27.86 -46.39 -12.91
C SER A 3 27.22 -45.75 -11.67
N PHE A 4 28.00 -45.50 -10.61
CA PHE A 4 27.50 -44.91 -9.36
C PHE A 4 27.31 -43.39 -9.52
N GLN A 5 28.21 -42.75 -10.26
CA GLN A 5 28.12 -41.32 -10.58
C GLN A 5 26.91 -41.02 -11.48
N PHE A 6 26.58 -41.93 -12.41
CA PHE A 6 25.41 -41.78 -13.26
C PHE A 6 24.09 -41.87 -12.47
N ILE A 7 23.98 -42.83 -11.55
CA ILE A 7 22.80 -42.99 -10.70
C ILE A 7 22.63 -41.80 -9.76
N ALA A 8 23.71 -41.30 -9.16
CA ALA A 8 23.68 -40.13 -8.30
C ALA A 8 23.26 -38.85 -9.06
N ALA A 9 23.75 -38.66 -10.28
CA ALA A 9 23.37 -37.53 -11.13
C ALA A 9 21.88 -37.57 -11.52
N VAL A 10 21.36 -38.76 -11.86
CA VAL A 10 19.94 -38.95 -12.19
C VAL A 10 19.06 -38.70 -10.96
N LEU A 11 19.43 -39.18 -9.78
CA LEU A 11 18.70 -38.92 -8.53
C LEU A 11 18.71 -37.44 -8.15
N PHE A 12 19.84 -36.74 -8.35
CA PHE A 12 19.93 -35.30 -8.11
C PHE A 12 19.07 -34.50 -9.09
N LEU A 13 19.02 -34.90 -10.36
CA LEU A 13 18.17 -34.27 -11.37
C LEU A 13 16.67 -34.48 -11.08
N VAL A 14 16.29 -35.70 -10.67
CA VAL A 14 14.91 -36.01 -10.25
C VAL A 14 14.54 -35.24 -9.00
N ALA A 15 15.44 -35.13 -8.01
CA ALA A 15 15.23 -34.28 -6.84
C ALA A 15 15.08 -32.80 -7.24
N ALA A 16 15.89 -32.28 -8.15
CA ALA A 16 15.77 -30.89 -8.62
C ALA A 16 14.46 -30.61 -9.38
N VAL A 17 13.88 -31.62 -10.06
CA VAL A 17 12.59 -31.52 -10.76
C VAL A 17 11.41 -31.67 -9.79
N VAL A 18 11.51 -32.55 -8.78
CA VAL A 18 10.47 -32.76 -7.75
C VAL A 18 10.46 -31.64 -6.70
N PHE A 19 11.62 -31.05 -6.40
CA PHE A 19 11.79 -29.87 -5.54
C PHE A 19 12.03 -28.58 -6.34
N GLY A 20 11.53 -28.51 -7.57
CA GLY A 20 11.46 -27.25 -8.31
C GLY A 20 10.70 -26.23 -7.46
N GLY A 21 11.28 -25.04 -7.25
CA GLY A 21 10.71 -24.03 -6.38
C GLY A 21 9.26 -23.74 -6.76
N SER A 22 8.33 -24.04 -5.85
CA SER A 22 6.94 -23.65 -6.01
C SER A 22 6.89 -22.12 -5.98
N ASN A 23 6.59 -21.48 -7.11
CA ASN A 23 6.12 -20.11 -7.08
C ASN A 23 4.78 -20.15 -6.33
N ALA A 24 4.76 -19.63 -5.10
CA ALA A 24 3.50 -19.53 -4.36
C ALA A 24 2.60 -18.56 -5.13
N GLN A 25 1.59 -19.10 -5.79
CA GLN A 25 0.56 -18.32 -6.46
C GLN A 25 -0.34 -17.69 -5.40
N LEU A 26 -0.78 -16.45 -5.64
CA LEU A 26 -1.76 -15.81 -4.77
C LEU A 26 -3.08 -16.60 -4.79
N SER A 27 -3.77 -16.63 -3.65
CA SER A 27 -5.03 -17.35 -3.46
C SER A 27 -5.98 -16.57 -2.57
N SER A 28 -7.28 -16.60 -2.87
CA SER A 28 -8.31 -15.99 -2.00
C SER A 28 -8.43 -16.67 -0.63
N THR A 29 -7.96 -17.91 -0.51
CA THR A 29 -8.03 -18.74 0.71
C THR A 29 -6.73 -18.79 1.52
N PHE A 30 -5.74 -17.94 1.20
CA PHE A 30 -4.39 -18.01 1.77
C PHE A 30 -4.37 -17.96 3.30
N TYR A 31 -5.30 -17.21 3.92
CA TYR A 31 -5.36 -17.03 5.37
C TYR A 31 -6.43 -17.88 6.07
N ASP A 32 -7.17 -18.75 5.36
CA ASP A 32 -8.32 -19.48 5.93
C ASP A 32 -7.97 -20.28 7.18
N ASN A 33 -6.76 -20.85 7.24
CA ASN A 33 -6.30 -21.67 8.36
C ASN A 33 -5.44 -20.91 9.37
N THR A 34 -4.91 -19.73 9.03
CA THR A 34 -3.91 -19.00 9.83
C THR A 34 -4.46 -17.70 10.41
N CYS A 35 -5.37 -17.03 9.71
CA CYS A 35 -6.12 -15.87 10.18
C CYS A 35 -7.54 -15.86 9.56
N PRO A 36 -8.42 -16.80 9.92
CA PRO A 36 -9.73 -17.00 9.28
C PRO A 36 -10.64 -15.78 9.28
N ASN A 37 -10.45 -14.87 10.25
CA ASN A 37 -11.27 -13.68 10.42
C ASN A 37 -10.66 -12.42 9.78
N VAL A 38 -9.58 -12.53 8.98
CA VAL A 38 -8.83 -11.38 8.44
C VAL A 38 -9.72 -10.32 7.80
N SER A 39 -10.60 -10.70 6.86
CA SER A 39 -11.47 -9.75 6.17
C SER A 39 -12.49 -9.09 7.10
N SER A 40 -12.99 -9.83 8.10
CA SER A 40 -13.95 -9.28 9.09
C SER A 40 -13.29 -8.28 10.05
N ILE A 41 -12.04 -8.54 10.47
CA ILE A 41 -11.27 -7.63 11.33
C ILE A 41 -10.97 -6.35 10.58
N VAL A 42 -10.46 -6.46 9.35
CA VAL A 42 -10.18 -5.32 8.48
C VAL A 42 -11.45 -4.50 8.26
N ARG A 43 -12.58 -5.15 7.95
CA ARG A 43 -13.88 -4.49 7.78
C ARG A 43 -14.29 -3.69 9.01
N GLY A 44 -14.20 -4.27 10.20
CA GLY A 44 -14.58 -3.59 11.44
C GLY A 44 -13.78 -2.31 11.70
N VAL A 45 -12.48 -2.29 11.36
CA VAL A 45 -11.65 -1.09 11.46
C VAL A 45 -12.04 -0.07 10.37
N LEU A 46 -12.24 -0.52 9.13
CA LEU A 46 -12.62 0.36 8.01
C LEU A 46 -13.98 1.03 8.21
N GLU A 47 -14.96 0.33 8.76
CA GLU A 47 -16.29 0.90 9.07
C GLU A 47 -16.18 2.05 10.07
N GLN A 48 -15.37 1.88 11.12
CA GLN A 48 -15.11 2.96 12.10
C GLN A 48 -14.36 4.12 11.47
N ALA A 49 -13.33 3.84 10.68
CA ALA A 49 -12.56 4.86 9.96
C ALA A 49 -13.45 5.64 8.98
N GLN A 50 -14.34 4.98 8.26
CA GLN A 50 -15.26 5.62 7.31
C GLN A 50 -16.31 6.48 8.04
N GLN A 51 -16.81 6.04 9.20
CA GLN A 51 -17.70 6.85 10.04
C GLN A 51 -17.01 8.13 10.53
N ALA A 52 -15.74 8.06 10.91
CA ALA A 52 -14.96 9.23 11.32
C ALA A 52 -14.64 10.16 10.14
N ASN A 53 -14.32 9.59 8.98
CA ASN A 53 -14.07 10.34 7.75
C ASN A 53 -14.41 9.50 6.53
N ILE A 54 -15.49 9.87 5.83
CA ILE A 54 -16.00 9.17 4.64
C ILE A 54 -14.96 9.04 3.52
N ARG A 55 -13.92 9.88 3.51
CA ARG A 55 -12.81 9.83 2.54
C ARG A 55 -11.88 8.63 2.72
N ASN A 56 -11.89 7.98 3.88
CA ASN A 56 -10.97 6.88 4.17
C ASN A 56 -11.11 5.72 3.17
N ALA A 57 -12.32 5.45 2.67
CA ALA A 57 -12.54 4.45 1.62
C ALA A 57 -11.76 4.78 0.33
N ALA A 58 -11.85 6.03 -0.15
CA ALA A 58 -11.12 6.47 -1.34
C ALA A 58 -9.59 6.54 -1.09
N PHE A 59 -9.18 6.92 0.13
CA PHE A 59 -7.76 6.93 0.50
C PHE A 59 -7.13 5.54 0.42
N LEU A 60 -7.75 4.53 1.04
CA LEU A 60 -7.22 3.17 1.06
C LEU A 60 -7.21 2.53 -0.33
N THR A 61 -8.24 2.79 -1.14
CA THR A 61 -8.27 2.37 -2.55
C THR A 61 -7.11 2.98 -3.33
N ARG A 62 -6.84 4.28 -3.14
CA ARG A 62 -5.71 4.97 -3.79
C ARG A 62 -4.35 4.49 -3.28
N LEU A 63 -4.21 4.17 -1.99
CA LEU A 63 -2.95 3.61 -1.46
C LEU A 63 -2.60 2.29 -2.15
N HIS A 64 -3.58 1.40 -2.35
CA HIS A 64 -3.33 0.14 -3.05
C HIS A 64 -2.87 0.35 -4.50
N PHE A 65 -3.50 1.27 -5.24
CA PHE A 65 -3.06 1.65 -6.58
C PHE A 65 -1.62 2.18 -6.60
N HIS A 66 -1.30 3.12 -5.69
CA HIS A 66 0.03 3.71 -5.62
C HIS A 66 1.13 2.71 -5.24
N ASP A 67 0.81 1.72 -4.40
CA ASP A 67 1.70 0.62 -4.06
C ASP A 67 1.97 -0.26 -5.29
N CYS A 68 0.92 -0.80 -5.91
CA CYS A 68 1.04 -1.72 -7.03
C CYS A 68 1.79 -1.16 -8.25
N PHE A 69 1.72 0.16 -8.49
CA PHE A 69 2.37 0.80 -9.63
C PHE A 69 3.87 1.08 -9.41
N VAL A 70 4.40 0.88 -8.21
CA VAL A 70 5.82 1.08 -7.89
C VAL A 70 6.40 -0.23 -7.36
N ASN A 71 7.23 -0.90 -8.16
CA ASN A 71 7.81 -2.23 -7.87
C ASN A 71 6.82 -3.40 -7.72
N GLY A 72 5.51 -3.16 -7.76
CA GLY A 72 4.47 -4.17 -7.59
C GLY A 72 3.78 -4.03 -6.23
N CYS A 73 2.78 -4.87 -5.98
CA CYS A 73 2.00 -4.80 -4.74
C CYS A 73 2.79 -5.44 -3.58
N ASP A 74 3.75 -4.72 -3.00
CA ASP A 74 4.66 -5.26 -1.98
C ASP A 74 4.68 -4.43 -0.68
N GLY A 75 3.81 -3.44 -0.56
CA GLY A 75 3.71 -2.58 0.62
C GLY A 75 4.88 -1.60 0.78
N SER A 76 5.74 -1.41 -0.23
CA SER A 76 6.86 -0.46 -0.19
C SER A 76 6.41 0.96 0.10
N LEU A 77 5.24 1.35 -0.41
CA LEU A 77 4.64 2.66 -0.20
C LEU A 77 4.47 2.99 1.29
N LEU A 78 4.28 1.97 2.13
CA LEU A 78 4.00 2.13 3.56
C LEU A 78 5.25 2.43 4.39
N LEU A 79 6.46 2.17 3.87
CA LEU A 79 7.71 2.40 4.60
C LEU A 79 7.96 3.91 4.81
N ASP A 80 8.30 4.27 6.06
CA ASP A 80 8.82 5.60 6.40
C ASP A 80 10.33 5.67 6.15
N ASN A 81 10.89 6.90 6.15
CA ASN A 81 12.34 7.08 6.01
C ASN A 81 13.08 6.40 7.17
N ALA A 82 14.15 5.69 6.83
CA ALA A 82 15.06 5.04 7.78
C ALA A 82 16.46 4.92 7.15
N ASP A 83 17.43 4.41 7.89
CA ASP A 83 18.77 4.17 7.37
C ASP A 83 18.72 3.24 6.14
N GLY A 84 19.09 3.78 4.97
CA GLY A 84 19.04 3.05 3.70
C GLY A 84 17.65 2.96 3.04
N ILE A 85 16.61 3.61 3.58
CA ILE A 85 15.26 3.65 3.01
C ILE A 85 14.85 5.11 2.73
N GLU A 86 14.72 5.45 1.46
CA GLU A 86 14.07 6.68 1.01
C GLU A 86 12.59 6.43 0.74
N SER A 87 11.73 6.91 1.63
CA SER A 87 10.28 6.66 1.56
C SER A 87 9.68 7.21 0.27
N GLU A 88 8.79 6.43 -0.35
CA GLU A 88 7.97 6.85 -1.48
C GLU A 88 6.99 7.96 -1.12
N LYS A 89 6.63 8.11 0.16
CA LYS A 89 5.67 9.12 0.63
C LYS A 89 6.13 10.56 0.37
N ASP A 90 7.43 10.79 0.31
CA ASP A 90 8.01 12.12 0.08
C ASP A 90 8.06 12.51 -1.40
N ALA A 91 7.79 11.57 -2.32
CA ALA A 91 7.66 11.88 -3.74
C ALA A 91 6.50 12.87 -3.96
N ASN A 92 6.67 13.85 -4.85
CA ASN A 92 5.70 14.94 -5.03
C ASN A 92 4.27 14.44 -5.28
N ILE A 93 4.12 13.37 -6.07
CA ILE A 93 2.82 12.76 -6.37
C ILE A 93 2.15 12.08 -5.16
N ASN A 94 2.95 11.65 -4.19
CA ASN A 94 2.51 10.92 -3.00
C ASN A 94 2.26 11.82 -1.78
N ARG A 95 2.73 13.07 -1.77
CA ARG A 95 2.56 14.00 -0.64
C ARG A 95 1.10 14.26 -0.24
N ALA A 96 0.17 14.06 -1.17
CA ALA A 96 -1.26 14.21 -0.94
C ALA A 96 -1.96 12.91 -0.50
N LEU A 97 -1.24 11.78 -0.39
CA LEU A 97 -1.79 10.52 0.10
C LEU A 97 -2.16 10.64 1.58
N ASN A 98 -3.18 9.88 1.97
CA ASN A 98 -3.71 9.82 3.33
C ASN A 98 -4.16 8.39 3.62
N GLY A 99 -4.61 8.12 4.84
CA GLY A 99 -5.11 6.79 5.23
C GLY A 99 -4.05 5.84 5.81
N PHE A 100 -2.78 6.25 5.87
CA PHE A 100 -1.71 5.44 6.46
C PHE A 100 -1.99 5.04 7.92
N THR A 101 -2.57 5.94 8.72
CA THR A 101 -2.93 5.63 10.11
C THR A 101 -4.01 4.56 10.20
N VAL A 102 -4.95 4.53 9.25
CA VAL A 102 -5.97 3.47 9.20
C VAL A 102 -5.33 2.12 8.86
N VAL A 103 -4.30 2.11 8.01
CA VAL A 103 -3.51 0.90 7.74
C VAL A 103 -2.79 0.41 9.01
N ASP A 104 -2.25 1.33 9.82
CA ASP A 104 -1.65 0.97 11.12
C ASP A 104 -2.67 0.40 12.09
N ASP A 105 -3.87 0.96 12.16
CA ASP A 105 -4.96 0.48 13.02
C ASP A 105 -5.41 -0.92 12.61
N ILE A 106 -5.55 -1.18 11.30
CA ILE A 106 -5.84 -2.52 10.76
C ILE A 106 -4.71 -3.48 11.14
N LYS A 107 -3.46 -3.09 10.92
CA LYS A 107 -2.30 -3.92 11.21
C LYS A 107 -2.24 -4.27 12.70
N THR A 108 -2.47 -3.30 13.57
CA THR A 108 -2.51 -3.48 15.02
C THR A 108 -3.63 -4.44 15.42
N ALA A 109 -4.83 -4.28 14.86
CA ALA A 109 -5.96 -5.18 15.14
C ALA A 109 -5.67 -6.62 14.69
N LEU A 110 -5.04 -6.79 13.53
CA LEU A 110 -4.65 -8.11 13.01
C LEU A 110 -3.54 -8.75 13.84
N GLU A 111 -2.49 -8.00 14.22
CA GLU A 111 -1.40 -8.53 15.06
C GLU A 111 -1.88 -8.97 16.44
N ASN A 112 -2.94 -8.37 16.98
CA ASN A 112 -3.55 -8.81 18.23
C ASN A 112 -4.30 -10.15 18.11
N VAL A 113 -4.68 -10.56 16.91
CA VAL A 113 -5.48 -11.78 16.67
C VAL A 113 -4.65 -12.89 16.01
N CYS A 114 -3.85 -12.55 15.01
CA CYS A 114 -3.01 -13.47 14.25
C CYS A 114 -1.59 -12.88 14.09
N PRO A 115 -0.77 -12.91 15.17
CA PRO A 115 0.54 -12.26 15.20
C PRO A 115 1.49 -12.79 14.11
N GLY A 116 2.09 -11.89 13.35
CA GLY A 116 3.09 -12.20 12.32
C GLY A 116 2.55 -12.99 11.12
N VAL A 117 1.24 -12.97 10.88
CA VAL A 117 0.60 -13.75 9.80
C VAL A 117 0.34 -12.91 8.55
N VAL A 118 -0.34 -11.77 8.69
CA VAL A 118 -0.89 -11.00 7.56
C VAL A 118 0.09 -9.91 7.12
N SER A 119 0.47 -9.90 5.84
CA SER A 119 1.38 -8.87 5.30
C SER A 119 0.68 -7.51 5.16
N CYS A 120 1.45 -6.43 5.16
CA CYS A 120 0.90 -5.09 4.94
C CYS A 120 0.48 -4.89 3.47
N ALA A 121 1.16 -5.54 2.53
CA ALA A 121 0.74 -5.63 1.13
C ALA A 121 -0.69 -6.20 0.98
N ASP A 122 -1.00 -7.31 1.66
CA ASP A 122 -2.35 -7.89 1.63
C ASP A 122 -3.37 -7.04 2.38
N ILE A 123 -2.96 -6.31 3.43
CA ILE A 123 -3.84 -5.32 4.08
C ILE A 123 -4.31 -4.26 3.08
N LEU A 124 -3.42 -3.73 2.23
CA LEU A 124 -3.82 -2.74 1.20
C LEU A 124 -4.83 -3.33 0.21
N ALA A 125 -4.61 -4.56 -0.24
CA ALA A 125 -5.51 -5.24 -1.19
C ALA A 125 -6.90 -5.50 -0.58
N ILE A 126 -6.95 -6.02 0.66
CA ILE A 126 -8.22 -6.27 1.37
C ILE A 126 -8.93 -4.94 1.68
N ALA A 127 -8.18 -3.93 2.12
CA ALA A 127 -8.73 -2.62 2.45
C ALA A 127 -9.34 -1.93 1.23
N ALA A 128 -8.74 -2.07 0.04
CA ALA A 128 -9.29 -1.52 -1.20
C ALA A 128 -10.64 -2.17 -1.57
N GLU A 129 -10.77 -3.50 -1.49
CA GLU A 129 -12.03 -4.21 -1.76
C GLU A 129 -13.14 -3.78 -0.80
N ILE A 130 -12.85 -3.82 0.50
CA ILE A 130 -13.84 -3.47 1.51
C ILE A 130 -14.23 -1.99 1.39
N SER A 131 -13.28 -1.10 1.09
CA SER A 131 -13.56 0.32 0.89
C SER A 131 -14.55 0.57 -0.24
N VAL A 132 -14.35 -0.09 -1.38
CA VAL A 132 -15.25 0.00 -2.54
C VAL A 132 -16.62 -0.60 -2.20
N ASN A 133 -16.64 -1.76 -1.56
CA ASN A 133 -17.88 -2.43 -1.17
C ASN A 133 -18.71 -1.62 -0.15
N LEU A 134 -18.08 -1.06 0.88
CA LEU A 134 -18.74 -0.18 1.86
C LEU A 134 -19.33 1.06 1.20
N SER A 135 -18.69 1.56 0.15
CA SER A 135 -19.17 2.66 -0.70
C SER A 135 -20.21 2.24 -1.76
N LYS A 136 -20.83 1.04 -1.64
CA LYS A 136 -21.87 0.50 -2.56
C LYS A 136 -21.36 0.00 -3.91
N GLY A 137 -20.04 -0.12 -4.07
CA GLY A 137 -19.42 -0.73 -5.23
C GLY A 137 -19.50 -2.26 -5.23
N PRO A 138 -18.84 -2.91 -6.22
CA PRO A 138 -18.80 -4.36 -6.30
C PRO A 138 -18.01 -4.98 -5.14
N SER A 139 -18.17 -6.28 -4.98
CA SER A 139 -17.27 -7.13 -4.21
C SER A 139 -16.51 -8.06 -5.16
N TRP A 140 -15.31 -8.49 -4.76
CA TRP A 140 -14.53 -9.47 -5.51
C TRP A 140 -13.65 -10.30 -4.59
N GLU A 141 -13.24 -11.47 -5.07
CA GLU A 141 -12.32 -12.34 -4.33
C GLU A 141 -10.88 -11.81 -4.43
N VAL A 142 -10.47 -11.07 -3.40
CA VAL A 142 -9.09 -10.59 -3.28
C VAL A 142 -8.13 -11.77 -3.27
N GLN A 143 -7.16 -11.78 -4.18
CA GLN A 143 -6.07 -12.76 -4.18
C GLN A 143 -5.06 -12.37 -3.11
N LEU A 144 -4.65 -13.29 -2.24
CA LEU A 144 -3.81 -13.05 -1.06
C LEU A 144 -2.56 -13.93 -1.04
N GLY A 145 -1.62 -13.63 -0.16
CA GLY A 145 -0.31 -14.29 -0.05
C GLY A 145 0.86 -13.41 -0.47
N ARG A 146 0.65 -12.10 -0.62
CA ARG A 146 1.74 -11.16 -0.89
C ARG A 146 2.62 -11.01 0.35
N ARG A 147 3.86 -10.64 0.14
CA ARG A 147 4.85 -10.37 1.19
C ARG A 147 5.36 -8.95 1.07
N ASP A 148 5.79 -8.44 2.21
CA ASP A 148 6.24 -7.07 2.35
C ASP A 148 7.68 -6.90 1.83
N SER A 149 7.91 -5.82 1.09
CA SER A 149 9.24 -5.38 0.72
C SER A 149 10.03 -4.86 1.93
N ARG A 150 11.36 -4.92 1.80
CA ARG A 150 12.31 -4.39 2.78
C ARG A 150 12.88 -3.02 2.38
N THR A 151 12.43 -2.49 1.26
CA THR A 151 12.96 -1.30 0.60
C THR A 151 11.82 -0.53 -0.05
N ALA A 152 11.94 0.79 -0.10
CA ALA A 152 11.07 1.66 -0.87
C ALA A 152 11.73 2.10 -2.18
N ASN A 153 10.95 2.51 -3.19
CA ASN A 153 11.48 3.01 -4.46
C ASN A 153 10.90 4.38 -4.84
N ARG A 154 11.38 5.43 -4.17
CA ARG A 154 10.98 6.81 -4.46
C ARG A 154 11.17 7.19 -5.93
N ALA A 155 12.25 6.76 -6.58
CA ALA A 155 12.51 7.08 -7.99
C ALA A 155 11.48 6.44 -8.94
N GLY A 156 10.99 5.24 -8.58
CA GLY A 156 9.95 4.53 -9.32
C GLY A 156 8.60 5.24 -9.36
N THR A 157 8.34 6.20 -8.46
CA THR A 157 7.08 6.97 -8.46
C THR A 157 6.85 7.81 -9.72
N THR A 158 7.88 8.00 -10.56
CA THR A 158 7.74 8.59 -11.90
C THR A 158 6.89 7.75 -12.86
N GLY A 159 6.75 6.45 -12.60
CA GLY A 159 5.85 5.56 -13.34
C GLY A 159 4.36 5.76 -13.02
N LEU A 160 4.04 6.48 -11.94
CA LEU A 160 2.64 6.77 -11.59
C LEU A 160 2.02 7.78 -12.58
N PRO A 161 0.80 7.53 -13.06
CA PRO A 161 0.07 8.47 -13.93
C PRO A 161 -0.20 9.81 -13.25
N LEU A 162 -0.03 10.90 -13.99
CA LEU A 162 -0.33 12.26 -13.52
C LEU A 162 -1.69 12.73 -14.03
N PHE A 163 -2.30 13.64 -13.27
CA PHE A 163 -3.66 14.15 -13.53
C PHE A 163 -3.80 14.89 -14.88
N ASN A 164 -2.69 15.36 -15.47
CA ASN A 164 -2.62 16.18 -16.68
C ASN A 164 -1.83 15.53 -17.83
N GLU A 165 -1.61 14.22 -17.78
CA GLU A 165 -0.97 13.47 -18.85
C GLU A 165 -1.94 13.13 -19.98
N SER A 166 -1.38 12.99 -21.19
CA SER A 166 -2.13 12.61 -22.38
C SER A 166 -2.55 11.13 -22.36
N LEU A 167 -3.62 10.77 -23.07
CA LEU A 167 -4.13 9.40 -23.11
C LEU A 167 -3.06 8.38 -23.53
N ASN A 168 -2.19 8.73 -24.47
CA ASN A 168 -1.11 7.86 -24.90
C ASN A 168 -0.11 7.60 -23.75
N VAL A 169 0.24 8.64 -22.99
CA VAL A 169 1.11 8.49 -21.81
C VAL A 169 0.45 7.65 -20.72
N LEU A 170 -0.86 7.83 -20.50
CA LEU A 170 -1.62 7.00 -19.56
C LEU A 170 -1.60 5.52 -19.99
N LYS A 171 -1.85 5.24 -21.28
CA LYS A 171 -1.80 3.88 -21.84
C LYS A 171 -0.40 3.27 -21.72
N ASP A 172 0.66 4.03 -22.00
CA ASP A 172 2.04 3.56 -21.89
C ASP A 172 2.38 3.16 -20.44
N LYS A 173 1.96 3.98 -19.45
CA LYS A 173 2.20 3.69 -18.02
C LYS A 173 1.44 2.47 -17.52
N PHE A 174 0.18 2.30 -17.92
CA PHE A 174 -0.60 1.10 -17.57
C PHE A 174 -0.03 -0.14 -18.25
N SER A 175 0.33 -0.05 -19.53
CA SER A 175 0.94 -1.16 -20.26
C SER A 175 2.29 -1.56 -19.67
N ALA A 176 3.07 -0.62 -19.12
CA ALA A 176 4.36 -0.91 -18.48
C ALA A 176 4.22 -1.79 -17.23
N VAL A 177 3.05 -1.81 -16.59
CA VAL A 177 2.72 -2.70 -15.46
C VAL A 177 1.80 -3.86 -15.86
N GLY A 178 1.59 -4.08 -17.16
CA GLY A 178 0.83 -5.21 -17.69
C GLY A 178 -0.68 -5.02 -17.71
N LEU A 179 -1.18 -3.78 -17.61
CA LEU A 179 -2.61 -3.45 -17.67
C LEU A 179 -2.99 -2.88 -19.03
N ASP A 180 -4.15 -3.27 -19.55
CA ASP A 180 -4.64 -2.86 -20.87
C ASP A 180 -5.52 -1.60 -20.85
N SER A 181 -6.12 -1.25 -21.99
CA SER A 181 -6.99 -0.07 -22.08
C SER A 181 -8.33 -0.24 -21.36
N THR A 182 -8.82 -1.47 -21.20
CA THR A 182 -9.99 -1.76 -20.35
C THR A 182 -9.64 -1.59 -18.89
N ASP A 183 -8.48 -2.08 -18.45
CA ASP A 183 -7.99 -1.89 -17.08
C ASP A 183 -7.81 -0.40 -16.77
N LEU A 184 -7.21 0.38 -17.69
CA LEU A 184 -7.09 1.83 -17.57
C LEU A 184 -8.46 2.49 -17.32
N VAL A 185 -9.42 2.27 -18.22
CA VAL A 185 -10.74 2.93 -18.12
C VAL A 185 -11.51 2.45 -16.90
N ALA A 186 -11.46 1.15 -16.57
CA ALA A 186 -12.14 0.60 -15.42
C ALA A 186 -11.56 1.15 -14.12
N LEU A 187 -10.23 1.12 -13.94
CA LEU A 187 -9.56 1.60 -12.72
C LEU A 187 -9.68 3.13 -12.56
N SER A 188 -9.70 3.90 -13.65
CA SER A 188 -10.07 5.32 -13.61
C SER A 188 -11.47 5.55 -13.04
N GLY A 189 -12.37 4.57 -13.16
CA GLY A 189 -13.68 4.57 -12.50
C GLY A 189 -13.63 4.69 -10.99
N ALA A 190 -12.49 4.42 -10.34
CA ALA A 190 -12.29 4.71 -8.92
C ALA A 190 -12.41 6.21 -8.59
N HIS A 191 -12.37 7.12 -9.57
CA HIS A 191 -12.66 8.54 -9.38
C HIS A 191 -14.16 8.85 -9.21
N THR A 192 -15.05 7.86 -9.18
CA THR A 192 -16.47 8.01 -8.78
C THR A 192 -16.63 8.51 -7.33
N PHE A 193 -15.60 8.37 -6.49
CA PHE A 193 -15.58 8.94 -5.14
C PHE A 193 -14.24 9.62 -4.85
N GLY A 194 -14.14 10.28 -3.69
CA GLY A 194 -12.90 10.92 -3.29
C GLY A 194 -12.76 12.34 -3.84
N ARG A 195 -11.60 12.95 -3.57
CA ARG A 195 -11.39 14.40 -3.72
C ARG A 195 -10.04 14.67 -4.36
N ALA A 196 -9.95 15.76 -5.11
CA ALA A 196 -8.72 16.30 -5.65
C ALA A 196 -8.49 17.73 -5.13
N GLY A 197 -7.23 18.14 -5.02
CA GLY A 197 -6.89 19.54 -4.69
C GLY A 197 -7.10 20.44 -5.90
N CYS A 198 -7.52 21.69 -5.69
CA CYS A 198 -7.79 22.64 -6.78
C CYS A 198 -6.59 22.83 -7.72
N LEU A 199 -5.35 22.73 -7.23
CA LEU A 199 -4.14 22.82 -8.06
C LEU A 199 -4.05 21.76 -9.18
N THR A 200 -4.81 20.67 -9.08
CA THR A 200 -4.89 19.64 -10.13
C THR A 200 -5.85 20.00 -11.27
N VAL A 201 -6.77 20.96 -11.05
CA VAL A 201 -7.79 21.34 -12.04
C VAL A 201 -7.62 22.78 -12.54
N THR A 202 -6.97 23.67 -11.77
CA THR A 202 -6.76 25.07 -12.17
C THR A 202 -6.05 25.25 -13.53
N PRO A 203 -5.12 24.39 -13.98
CA PRO A 203 -4.58 24.51 -15.34
C PRO A 203 -5.67 24.43 -16.41
N ARG A 204 -6.71 23.61 -16.20
CA ARG A 204 -7.86 23.48 -17.11
C ARG A 204 -8.85 24.66 -17.02
N LEU A 205 -8.86 25.38 -15.90
CA LEU A 205 -9.82 26.46 -15.66
C LEU A 205 -9.35 27.84 -16.12
N TYR A 206 -8.03 28.05 -16.24
CA TYR A 206 -7.47 29.39 -16.44
C TYR A 206 -6.42 29.48 -17.54
N ASN A 207 -5.64 28.43 -17.79
CA ASN A 207 -4.54 28.50 -18.75
C ASN A 207 -4.25 27.14 -19.39
N PHE A 208 -5.28 26.55 -20.01
CA PHE A 208 -5.15 25.22 -20.60
C PHE A 208 -4.17 25.25 -21.79
N ASN A 209 -3.14 24.40 -21.76
CA ASN A 209 -2.09 24.36 -22.78
C ASN A 209 -1.49 25.73 -23.13
N ASN A 210 -1.31 26.58 -22.11
CA ASN A 210 -0.78 27.95 -22.25
C ASN A 210 -1.62 28.87 -23.15
N SER A 211 -2.91 28.57 -23.35
CA SER A 211 -3.79 29.38 -24.20
C SER A 211 -4.41 30.58 -23.48
N GLY A 212 -4.30 30.68 -22.16
CA GLY A 212 -5.03 31.63 -21.33
C GLY A 212 -6.55 31.42 -21.29
N ASN A 213 -7.03 30.23 -21.69
CA ASN A 213 -8.46 29.90 -21.76
C ASN A 213 -8.77 28.63 -20.97
N VAL A 214 -10.07 28.43 -20.69
CA VAL A 214 -10.61 27.17 -20.17
C VAL A 214 -10.40 26.05 -21.20
N ASP A 215 -10.15 24.84 -20.71
CA ASP A 215 -10.09 23.63 -21.52
C ASP A 215 -11.42 23.45 -22.31
N PRO A 216 -11.37 23.41 -23.66
CA PRO A 216 -12.57 23.30 -24.50
C PRO A 216 -13.30 21.96 -24.37
N THR A 217 -12.69 20.97 -23.72
CA THR A 217 -13.29 19.67 -23.43
C THR A 217 -14.04 19.62 -22.10
N MET A 218 -14.07 20.72 -21.34
CA MET A 218 -14.84 20.86 -20.11
C MET A 218 -16.19 21.55 -20.38
N ASP A 219 -17.26 21.08 -19.73
CA ASP A 219 -18.56 21.74 -19.76
C ASP A 219 -18.45 23.17 -19.21
N PRO A 220 -18.90 24.21 -19.94
CA PRO A 220 -18.73 25.61 -19.52
C PRO A 220 -19.43 25.95 -18.20
N THR A 221 -20.59 25.37 -17.91
CA THR A 221 -21.33 25.63 -16.66
C THR A 221 -20.63 24.97 -15.48
N TYR A 222 -20.12 23.76 -15.68
CA TYR A 222 -19.29 23.08 -14.68
C TYR A 222 -17.96 23.81 -14.43
N ALA A 223 -17.30 24.31 -15.49
CA ALA A 223 -16.10 25.13 -15.37
C ALA A 223 -16.36 26.38 -14.52
N GLN A 224 -17.47 27.09 -14.75
CA GLN A 224 -17.84 28.26 -13.94
C GLN A 224 -18.07 27.89 -12.46
N THR A 225 -18.70 26.74 -12.20
CA THR A 225 -18.90 26.22 -10.83
C THR A 225 -17.55 25.93 -10.15
N LEU A 226 -16.62 25.31 -10.89
CA LEU A 226 -15.28 25.03 -10.40
C LEU A 226 -14.47 26.31 -10.18
N GLN A 227 -14.56 27.31 -11.05
CA GLN A 227 -13.87 28.60 -10.88
C GLN A 227 -14.32 29.37 -9.63
N GLN A 228 -15.57 29.19 -9.18
CA GLN A 228 -16.04 29.77 -7.93
C GLN A 228 -15.41 29.10 -6.70
N THR A 229 -15.12 27.80 -6.80
CA THR A 229 -14.56 27.01 -5.69
C THR A 229 -13.02 27.01 -5.70
N CYS A 230 -12.43 27.02 -6.89
CA CYS A 230 -11.01 26.98 -7.18
C CYS A 230 -10.62 28.27 -7.94
N PRO A 231 -10.57 29.44 -7.29
CA PRO A 231 -10.21 30.70 -7.92
C PRO A 231 -8.80 30.65 -8.55
N ASP A 232 -8.49 31.56 -9.48
CA ASP A 232 -7.18 31.60 -10.13
C ASP A 232 -6.09 31.82 -9.08
N PRO A 233 -5.13 30.87 -8.92
CA PRO A 233 -4.07 30.96 -7.92
C PRO A 233 -3.15 32.18 -8.13
N ASN A 234 -3.18 32.82 -9.31
CA ASN A 234 -2.39 34.02 -9.60
C ASN A 234 -3.11 35.33 -9.23
N THR A 235 -4.31 35.25 -8.63
CA THR A 235 -5.11 36.40 -8.20
C THR A 235 -5.22 36.47 -6.67
N PRO A 236 -5.54 37.64 -6.08
CA PRO A 236 -5.78 37.75 -4.64
C PRO A 236 -6.88 36.80 -4.11
N ALA A 237 -7.90 36.53 -4.92
CA ALA A 237 -8.96 35.56 -4.60
C ALA A 237 -8.42 34.12 -4.52
N GLY A 238 -7.30 33.83 -5.19
CA GLY A 238 -6.63 32.53 -5.27
C GLY A 238 -5.88 32.07 -4.03
N SER A 239 -5.80 32.89 -2.97
CA SER A 239 -4.94 32.64 -1.80
C SER A 239 -5.19 31.31 -1.08
N ASN A 240 -6.42 30.77 -1.12
CA ASN A 240 -6.77 29.47 -0.51
C ASN A 240 -6.78 28.30 -1.51
N THR A 241 -6.50 28.53 -2.79
CA THR A 241 -6.60 27.51 -3.86
C THR A 241 -5.66 26.33 -3.63
N SER A 242 -4.53 26.56 -2.96
CA SER A 242 -3.57 25.50 -2.62
C SER A 242 -4.08 24.50 -1.59
N THR A 243 -5.07 24.88 -0.76
CA THR A 243 -5.63 24.02 0.30
C THR A 243 -7.06 23.58 0.03
N THR A 244 -7.75 24.24 -0.91
CA THR A 244 -9.11 23.84 -1.31
C THR A 244 -9.13 22.52 -2.06
N ILE A 245 -10.11 21.69 -1.74
CA ILE A 245 -10.38 20.40 -2.38
C ILE A 245 -11.77 20.40 -3.01
N VAL A 246 -11.92 19.62 -4.07
CA VAL A 246 -13.18 19.41 -4.79
C VAL A 246 -13.44 17.92 -4.97
N ASN A 247 -14.70 17.54 -5.19
CA ASN A 247 -15.08 16.15 -5.43
C ASN A 247 -14.63 15.72 -6.82
N LEU A 248 -14.09 14.50 -6.95
CA LEU A 248 -13.78 13.90 -8.25
C LEU A 248 -15.05 13.65 -9.06
N ASP A 249 -16.10 13.16 -8.38
CA ASP A 249 -17.44 13.00 -8.94
C ASP A 249 -18.38 14.12 -8.43
N PRO A 250 -18.86 15.03 -9.30
CA PRO A 250 -19.82 16.05 -8.91
C PRO A 250 -21.26 15.55 -8.71
N THR A 251 -21.57 14.30 -9.07
CA THR A 251 -22.92 13.70 -9.06
C THR A 251 -23.16 12.91 -7.78
N THR A 252 -22.26 11.97 -7.44
CA THR A 252 -22.36 11.14 -6.22
C THR A 252 -21.03 11.05 -5.46
N PRO A 253 -20.56 12.16 -4.83
CA PRO A 253 -19.18 12.31 -4.32
C PRO A 253 -18.60 11.24 -3.36
N ASN A 254 -19.47 10.44 -2.74
CA ASN A 254 -19.10 9.42 -1.76
C ASN A 254 -19.60 8.00 -2.12
N GLY A 255 -20.41 7.87 -3.18
CA GLY A 255 -20.88 6.58 -3.68
C GLY A 255 -19.88 5.99 -4.67
N PHE A 256 -19.84 4.67 -4.78
CA PHE A 256 -19.08 3.99 -5.80
C PHE A 256 -20.06 3.46 -6.86
N ASP A 257 -20.18 4.19 -7.97
CA ASP A 257 -21.15 3.91 -9.03
C ASP A 257 -20.59 4.32 -10.41
N ASN A 258 -21.41 4.22 -11.47
CA ASN A 258 -20.96 4.54 -12.82
C ASN A 258 -21.17 6.02 -13.21
N ASN A 259 -21.55 6.91 -12.29
CA ASN A 259 -21.73 8.33 -12.59
C ASN A 259 -20.42 9.00 -13.03
N TYR A 260 -19.27 8.49 -12.61
CA TYR A 260 -17.98 8.88 -13.18
C TYR A 260 -18.00 8.89 -14.71
N PHE A 261 -18.48 7.81 -15.35
CA PHE A 261 -18.49 7.69 -16.80
C PHE A 261 -19.58 8.56 -17.45
N THR A 262 -20.74 8.70 -16.81
CA THR A 262 -21.79 9.61 -17.30
C THR A 262 -21.34 11.07 -17.22
N ASN A 263 -20.52 11.43 -16.22
CA ASN A 263 -19.88 12.75 -16.15
C ASN A 263 -18.93 12.97 -17.33
N LEU A 264 -18.10 11.99 -17.71
CA LEU A 264 -17.20 12.12 -18.87
C LEU A 264 -17.97 12.38 -20.17
N GLN A 265 -19.09 11.66 -20.38
CA GLN A 265 -19.98 11.85 -21.52
C GLN A 265 -20.55 13.26 -21.60
N ASN A 266 -20.77 13.89 -20.43
CA ASN A 266 -21.26 15.25 -20.30
C ASN A 266 -20.15 16.31 -20.19
N LYS A 267 -18.88 15.96 -20.48
CA LYS A 267 -17.72 16.86 -20.35
C LYS A 267 -17.46 17.37 -18.92
N ARG A 268 -17.84 16.58 -17.92
CA ARG A 268 -17.74 16.89 -16.48
C ARG A 268 -16.69 16.02 -15.76
N GLY A 269 -15.75 15.42 -16.48
CA GLY A 269 -14.56 14.81 -15.87
C GLY A 269 -13.69 15.90 -15.26
N LEU A 270 -13.34 15.75 -13.97
CA LEU A 270 -12.63 16.78 -13.22
C LEU A 270 -11.18 16.94 -13.72
N LEU A 271 -10.41 15.86 -13.73
CA LEU A 271 -9.02 15.88 -14.13
C LEU A 271 -8.92 15.85 -15.67
N GLN A 272 -7.81 16.33 -16.21
CA GLN A 272 -7.59 16.27 -17.66
C GLN A 272 -7.51 14.81 -18.10
N SER A 273 -6.74 13.99 -17.39
CA SER A 273 -6.64 12.54 -17.58
C SER A 273 -8.00 11.83 -17.58
N ASP A 274 -8.96 12.26 -16.77
CA ASP A 274 -10.34 11.72 -16.79
C ASP A 274 -11.02 12.03 -18.13
N GLN A 275 -11.03 13.31 -18.51
CA GLN A 275 -11.78 13.74 -19.68
C GLN A 275 -11.16 13.26 -20.99
N GLU A 276 -9.85 13.00 -21.02
CA GLU A 276 -9.16 12.44 -22.17
C GLU A 276 -9.59 11.01 -22.52
N LEU A 277 -10.13 10.24 -21.56
CA LEU A 277 -10.69 8.90 -21.83
C LEU A 277 -11.87 8.95 -22.81
N PHE A 278 -12.58 10.08 -22.87
CA PHE A 278 -13.77 10.26 -23.70
C PHE A 278 -13.60 11.29 -24.82
N SER A 279 -12.81 12.35 -24.59
CA SER A 279 -12.69 13.49 -25.51
C SER A 279 -11.54 13.36 -26.50
N THR A 280 -10.66 12.35 -26.37
CA THR A 280 -9.62 12.07 -27.36
C THR A 280 -10.22 11.49 -28.64
N SER A 281 -10.08 12.20 -29.75
CA SER A 281 -10.63 11.78 -31.05
C SER A 281 -10.06 10.44 -31.52
N GLY A 282 -10.93 9.50 -31.88
CA GLY A 282 -10.56 8.18 -32.39
C GLY A 282 -10.01 7.21 -31.33
N ALA A 283 -10.05 7.57 -30.04
CA ALA A 283 -9.56 6.70 -28.98
C ALA A 283 -10.46 5.46 -28.79
N ASP A 284 -9.80 4.32 -28.55
CA ASP A 284 -10.44 3.03 -28.22
C ASP A 284 -11.16 3.05 -26.87
N THR A 285 -10.74 3.94 -25.95
CA THR A 285 -11.35 4.12 -24.63
C THR A 285 -12.78 4.67 -24.70
N VAL A 286 -13.17 5.39 -25.75
CA VAL A 286 -14.50 6.00 -25.88
C VAL A 286 -15.61 4.94 -25.86
N ALA A 287 -15.39 3.81 -26.53
CA ALA A 287 -16.35 2.70 -26.54
C ALA A 287 -16.50 2.07 -25.14
N ILE A 288 -15.41 1.99 -24.38
CA ILE A 288 -15.36 1.42 -23.03
C ILE A 288 -16.08 2.36 -22.05
N VAL A 289 -15.81 3.67 -22.11
CA VAL A 289 -16.50 4.70 -21.31
C VAL A 289 -18.01 4.65 -21.58
N ASN A 290 -18.43 4.55 -22.85
CA ASN A 290 -19.85 4.44 -23.20
C ASN A 290 -20.50 3.18 -22.63
N ARG A 291 -19.80 2.03 -22.71
CA ARG A 291 -20.29 0.78 -22.11
C ARG A 291 -20.51 0.93 -20.61
N PHE A 292 -19.54 1.47 -19.89
CA PHE A 292 -19.61 1.64 -18.43
C PHE A 292 -20.63 2.69 -18.01
N GLY A 293 -20.75 3.81 -18.74
CA GLY A 293 -21.79 4.81 -18.50
C GLY A 293 -23.22 4.27 -18.70
N ASN A 294 -23.40 3.34 -19.64
CA ASN A 294 -24.71 2.73 -19.91
C ASN A 294 -25.06 1.54 -19.00
N SER A 295 -24.05 0.85 -18.45
CA SER A 295 -24.25 -0.34 -17.60
C SER A 295 -23.32 -0.31 -16.39
N GLN A 296 -23.91 -0.03 -15.22
CA GLN A 296 -23.20 -0.15 -13.94
C GLN A 296 -22.71 -1.58 -13.70
N SER A 297 -23.45 -2.60 -14.17
CA SER A 297 -23.04 -4.00 -14.05
C SER A 297 -21.76 -4.29 -14.86
N ASP A 298 -21.64 -3.73 -16.06
CA ASP A 298 -20.46 -3.91 -16.91
C ASP A 298 -19.25 -3.20 -16.31
N PHE A 299 -19.47 -1.99 -15.76
CA PHE A 299 -18.46 -1.27 -15.01
C PHE A 299 -17.98 -2.10 -13.82
N PHE A 300 -18.89 -2.53 -12.95
CA PHE A 300 -18.55 -3.26 -11.73
C PHE A 300 -17.83 -4.57 -12.00
N THR A 301 -18.25 -5.32 -13.03
CA THR A 301 -17.58 -6.56 -13.45
C THR A 301 -16.15 -6.27 -13.93
N SER A 302 -15.99 -5.24 -14.76
CA SER A 302 -14.67 -4.87 -15.29
C SER A 302 -13.76 -4.29 -14.20
N PHE A 303 -14.31 -3.49 -13.29
CA PHE A 303 -13.59 -2.92 -12.15
C PHE A 303 -13.06 -4.01 -11.22
N ALA A 304 -13.90 -4.97 -10.83
CA ALA A 304 -13.49 -6.12 -10.02
C ALA A 304 -12.34 -6.90 -10.69
N GLN A 305 -12.47 -7.21 -11.99
CA GLN A 305 -11.42 -7.91 -12.72
C GLN A 305 -10.13 -7.08 -12.81
N SER A 306 -10.24 -5.77 -13.06
CA SER A 306 -9.08 -4.89 -13.18
C SER A 306 -8.37 -4.68 -11.83
N MET A 307 -9.11 -4.68 -10.71
CA MET A 307 -8.53 -4.67 -9.37
C MET A 307 -7.78 -5.97 -9.07
N ILE A 308 -8.28 -7.12 -9.54
CA ILE A 308 -7.55 -8.39 -9.45
C ILE A 308 -6.29 -8.36 -10.31
N ASN A 309 -6.38 -7.87 -11.56
CA ASN A 309 -5.23 -7.72 -12.45
C ASN A 309 -4.15 -6.81 -11.83
N MET A 310 -4.55 -5.64 -11.33
CA MET A 310 -3.66 -4.69 -10.65
C MET A 310 -3.06 -5.30 -9.38
N GLY A 311 -3.84 -5.99 -8.57
CA GLY A 311 -3.35 -6.69 -7.38
C GLY A 311 -2.32 -7.77 -7.69
N ASN A 312 -2.28 -8.29 -8.91
CA ASN A 312 -1.35 -9.34 -9.33
C ASN A 312 -0.04 -8.79 -9.93
N ILE A 313 0.19 -7.48 -9.91
CA ILE A 313 1.42 -6.87 -10.41
C ILE A 313 2.60 -7.24 -9.48
N SER A 314 3.53 -8.03 -10.01
CA SER A 314 4.85 -8.36 -9.44
C SER A 314 4.87 -8.63 -7.92
N PRO A 315 4.00 -9.50 -7.37
CA PRO A 315 3.96 -9.73 -5.93
C PRO A 315 5.23 -10.44 -5.43
N LEU A 316 5.70 -10.06 -4.24
CA LEU A 316 6.65 -10.88 -3.50
C LEU A 316 5.90 -12.06 -2.87
N THR A 317 6.34 -13.30 -3.14
CA THR A 317 5.71 -14.51 -2.61
C THR A 317 6.74 -15.53 -2.09
N GLY A 318 6.26 -16.56 -1.38
CA GLY A 318 7.11 -17.61 -0.83
C GLY A 318 8.08 -17.07 0.22
N ASN A 319 9.39 -17.13 -0.07
CA ASN A 319 10.44 -16.63 0.83
C ASN A 319 10.95 -15.23 0.46
N ASN A 320 10.43 -14.63 -0.61
CA ASN A 320 10.81 -13.28 -1.03
C ASN A 320 10.08 -12.26 -0.16
N GLY A 321 10.77 -11.24 0.34
CA GLY A 321 10.20 -10.28 1.29
C GLY A 321 9.96 -10.87 2.70
N GLU A 322 9.09 -10.21 3.47
CA GLU A 322 8.78 -10.55 4.86
C GLU A 322 7.30 -10.38 5.22
N ILE A 323 6.95 -10.70 6.46
CA ILE A 323 5.68 -10.25 7.06
C ILE A 323 6.10 -9.20 8.09
N ARG A 324 5.87 -7.93 7.80
CA ARG A 324 6.23 -6.85 8.73
C ARG A 324 5.29 -6.88 9.94
N LEU A 325 5.79 -6.56 11.13
CA LEU A 325 4.97 -6.37 12.33
C LEU A 325 4.38 -4.95 12.41
N SER A 326 5.04 -3.99 11.76
CA SER A 326 4.58 -2.61 11.60
C SER A 326 4.52 -2.27 10.12
N ALA A 327 3.44 -1.63 9.68
CA ALA A 327 3.31 -1.18 8.29
C ALA A 327 4.39 -0.16 7.89
N ARG A 328 4.97 0.55 8.86
CA ARG A 328 5.85 1.70 8.61
C ARG A 328 7.33 1.38 8.57
N SER A 329 7.73 0.18 8.96
CA SER A 329 9.14 -0.15 9.14
C SER A 329 9.44 -1.57 8.69
N ALA A 330 10.54 -1.72 7.96
CA ALA A 330 11.10 -3.04 7.70
C ALA A 330 11.59 -3.68 9.01
N SER A 331 11.54 -5.00 9.07
CA SER A 331 12.02 -5.78 10.19
C SER A 331 13.54 -5.70 10.24
N VAL A 332 14.09 -5.19 11.34
CA VAL A 332 15.54 -5.15 11.54
C VAL A 332 16.00 -6.52 12.05
N ILE A 333 16.88 -7.19 11.31
CA ILE A 333 17.52 -8.42 11.76
C ILE A 333 18.81 -8.05 12.50
N PHE A 334 18.84 -8.23 13.82
CA PHE A 334 20.07 -8.11 14.60
C PHE A 334 20.78 -9.46 14.68
N TRP A 335 22.02 -9.52 14.19
CA TRP A 335 22.89 -10.67 14.42
C TRP A 335 23.52 -10.54 15.80
N ILE A 336 23.01 -11.29 16.79
CA ILE A 336 23.68 -11.43 18.07
C ILE A 336 24.70 -12.58 17.92
N ASN A 337 25.98 -12.25 17.79
CA ASN A 337 27.05 -13.24 17.92
C ASN A 337 27.21 -13.58 19.40
N LEU A 338 26.60 -14.68 19.83
CA LEU A 338 26.94 -15.29 21.12
C LEU A 338 28.24 -16.06 20.94
N SER A 339 29.30 -15.63 21.61
CA SER A 339 30.57 -16.36 21.63
C SER A 339 30.39 -17.66 22.42
N SER A 340 30.92 -18.75 21.86
CA SER A 340 30.89 -20.16 22.29
C SER A 340 29.56 -20.94 22.10
N ASP A 341 29.55 -21.72 21.01
CA ASP A 341 28.85 -23.00 20.80
C ASP A 341 27.34 -23.04 20.50
N GLY A 342 26.73 -21.95 20.04
CA GLY A 342 25.39 -22.05 19.45
C GLY A 342 24.89 -20.78 18.75
N LEU A 343 24.50 -20.89 17.48
CA LEU A 343 23.80 -19.84 16.75
C LEU A 343 22.33 -19.79 17.21
N LEU A 344 21.96 -18.80 18.04
CA LEU A 344 20.56 -18.48 18.31
C LEU A 344 20.03 -17.52 17.25
N ILE A 345 19.16 -18.01 16.38
CA ILE A 345 18.43 -17.16 15.42
C ILE A 345 17.17 -16.64 16.15
N CYS A 346 17.24 -15.45 16.74
CA CYS A 346 16.02 -14.78 17.19
C CYS A 346 15.31 -14.16 15.98
N ARG A 347 14.04 -14.51 15.79
CA ARG A 347 13.15 -13.89 14.80
C ARG A 347 12.16 -13.02 15.56
N ASN A 348 11.82 -11.86 15.01
CA ASN A 348 10.86 -10.87 15.53
C ASN A 348 11.44 -9.94 16.60
N TYR A 349 11.41 -8.65 16.31
CA TYR A 349 11.83 -7.60 17.23
C TYR A 349 10.78 -6.49 17.30
N ALA A 350 10.45 -6.03 18.50
CA ALA A 350 9.85 -4.73 18.72
C ALA A 350 10.89 -3.83 19.40
N ALA A 351 11.20 -2.69 18.78
CA ALA A 351 12.09 -1.70 19.33
C ALA A 351 11.26 -0.60 20.01
N ILE A 352 11.39 -0.44 21.33
CA ILE A 352 10.70 0.60 22.09
C ILE A 352 11.73 1.59 22.61
N SER A 353 11.54 2.89 22.35
CA SER A 353 12.35 3.94 22.96
C SER A 353 11.66 4.44 24.22
N VAL A 354 12.26 4.21 25.39
CA VAL A 354 11.77 4.75 26.68
C VAL A 354 12.89 5.60 27.27
N CYS A 355 12.62 6.89 27.48
CA CYS A 355 13.58 7.84 28.06
C CYS A 355 14.98 7.83 27.40
N GLY A 356 15.03 7.69 26.06
CA GLY A 356 16.28 7.75 25.29
C GLY A 356 17.09 6.45 25.26
N CYS A 357 16.59 5.36 25.83
CA CYS A 357 17.18 4.03 25.70
C CYS A 357 16.37 3.17 24.73
N LEU A 358 17.07 2.43 23.86
CA LEU A 358 16.46 1.52 22.89
C LEU A 358 16.29 0.15 23.54
N PHE A 359 15.05 -0.30 23.68
CA PHE A 359 14.72 -1.63 24.17
C PHE A 359 14.38 -2.52 22.99
N VAL A 360 15.09 -3.63 22.83
CA VAL A 360 14.83 -4.61 21.78
C VAL A 360 14.21 -5.84 22.44
N ILE A 361 12.92 -6.06 22.18
CA ILE A 361 12.19 -7.23 22.68
C ILE A 361 12.18 -8.27 21.57
N GLY A 362 12.74 -9.46 21.83
CA GLY A 362 12.78 -10.55 20.88
C GLY A 362 12.13 -11.83 21.43
N TYR A 363 11.44 -12.57 20.56
CA TYR A 363 10.94 -13.91 20.87
C TYR A 363 11.84 -14.94 20.21
N CYS A 364 12.60 -15.70 21.00
CA CYS A 364 13.51 -16.72 20.49
C CYS A 364 12.84 -18.09 20.67
N ASN A 365 12.61 -18.83 19.57
CA ASN A 365 11.73 -20.01 19.57
C ASN A 365 12.52 -21.32 19.74
N SER A 366 12.40 -21.91 20.93
CA SER A 366 12.35 -23.37 21.21
C SER A 366 11.84 -23.64 22.63
N ASP A 367 11.94 -22.65 23.50
CA ASP A 367 11.24 -22.56 24.77
C ASP A 367 10.60 -21.16 24.83
N LEU A 368 9.39 -21.02 25.36
CA LEU A 368 8.61 -19.79 25.49
C LEU A 368 9.27 -18.70 26.39
N SER A 369 10.60 -18.64 26.45
CA SER A 369 11.37 -17.63 27.18
C SER A 369 11.43 -16.31 26.40
N GLN A 370 10.86 -15.26 26.98
CA GLN A 370 11.04 -13.89 26.51
C GLN A 370 12.47 -13.43 26.79
N LEU A 371 13.11 -12.84 25.78
CA LEU A 371 14.44 -12.24 25.88
C LEU A 371 14.31 -10.72 25.75
N TYR A 372 14.78 -10.02 26.77
CA TYR A 372 14.83 -8.56 26.80
C TYR A 372 16.28 -8.13 26.59
N ALA A 373 16.56 -7.40 25.50
CA ALA A 373 17.84 -6.72 25.33
C ALA A 373 17.65 -5.23 25.60
N VAL A 374 18.39 -4.71 26.58
CA VAL A 374 18.42 -3.27 26.90
C VAL A 374 19.67 -2.68 26.28
N TYR A 375 19.50 -1.71 25.38
CA TYR A 375 20.60 -0.95 24.79
C TYR A 375 20.77 0.38 25.53
N VAL A 376 21.89 0.53 26.24
CA VAL A 376 22.27 1.81 26.86
C VAL A 376 23.65 2.20 26.34
N SER A 377 23.71 3.27 25.56
CA SER A 377 24.94 4.01 25.20
C SER A 377 26.19 3.15 24.99
N GLY A 378 26.14 2.23 24.02
CA GLY A 378 27.31 1.43 23.60
C GLY A 378 27.53 0.10 24.33
N ALA A 379 26.61 -0.33 25.20
CA ALA A 379 26.62 -1.66 25.81
C ALA A 379 25.28 -2.39 25.60
N VAL A 380 25.36 -3.68 25.25
CA VAL A 380 24.20 -4.59 25.17
C VAL A 380 24.10 -5.38 26.46
N LEU A 381 23.04 -5.14 27.23
CA LEU A 381 22.68 -5.98 28.38
C LEU A 381 21.57 -6.94 27.95
N VAL A 382 21.88 -8.23 27.92
CA VAL A 382 20.93 -9.30 27.58
C VAL A 382 20.35 -9.88 28.87
N TYR A 383 19.03 -9.78 29.05
CA TYR A 383 18.31 -10.41 30.15
C TYR A 383 17.41 -11.53 29.63
N ALA A 384 17.55 -12.73 30.19
CA ALA A 384 16.61 -13.82 30.03
C ALA A 384 15.81 -13.97 31.34
N SER A 385 14.49 -13.76 31.30
CA SER A 385 13.63 -13.90 32.48
C SER A 385 12.22 -14.36 32.10
N ASN A 386 11.72 -15.39 32.80
CA ASN A 386 10.32 -15.83 32.75
C ASN A 386 9.42 -15.10 33.78
N ALA A 387 9.89 -14.03 34.43
CA ALA A 387 9.09 -13.27 35.39
C ALA A 387 9.70 -11.88 35.65
N LEU A 388 9.12 -10.83 35.08
CA LEU A 388 9.29 -9.47 35.60
C LEU A 388 7.96 -8.72 35.55
N GLY A 389 7.34 -8.59 36.71
CA GLY A 389 6.26 -7.64 36.96
C GLY A 389 6.82 -6.23 37.21
N SER A 390 6.12 -5.24 36.67
CA SER A 390 5.87 -3.90 37.22
C SER A 390 7.01 -3.09 37.88
N ASP A 391 8.22 -3.04 37.32
CA ASP A 391 9.17 -1.96 37.66
C ASP A 391 10.15 -1.65 36.50
N LEU A 392 9.69 -0.83 35.55
CA LEU A 392 10.55 -0.16 34.57
C LEU A 392 10.96 1.20 35.14
N GLY A 393 11.90 1.20 36.08
CA GLY A 393 12.50 2.42 36.62
C GLY A 393 13.41 3.11 35.59
N CYS A 394 13.23 4.42 35.38
CA CYS A 394 14.12 5.24 34.56
C CYS A 394 15.59 5.06 34.99
N CYS A 395 16.46 4.78 34.01
CA CYS A 395 17.91 4.60 34.13
C CYS A 395 18.56 5.37 35.29
N ARG A 396 18.64 4.75 36.45
CA ARG A 396 19.54 5.13 37.54
C ARG A 396 20.13 3.87 38.13
N GLY A 397 21.35 3.56 37.70
CA GLY A 397 22.22 2.58 38.34
C GLY A 397 21.77 1.13 38.21
N ALA A 398 21.84 0.55 37.01
CA ALA A 398 21.79 -0.90 36.87
C ALA A 398 23.15 -1.48 37.31
N GLY A 399 23.24 -1.91 38.56
CA GLY A 399 24.34 -2.76 39.03
C GLY A 399 24.27 -4.12 38.33
N VAL A 400 25.42 -4.59 37.86
CA VAL A 400 25.60 -5.90 37.22
C VAL A 400 25.19 -7.00 38.20
N VAL A 401 24.12 -7.74 37.89
CA VAL A 401 23.80 -9.00 38.58
C VAL A 401 24.45 -10.12 37.78
N SER A 402 25.63 -10.56 38.19
CA SER A 402 26.30 -11.71 37.61
C SER A 402 25.62 -13.02 38.05
N LYS A 403 25.12 -13.80 37.08
CA LYS A 403 24.93 -15.24 37.27
C LYS A 403 26.27 -15.94 36.98
N PRO A 404 26.68 -16.94 37.76
CA PRO A 404 27.91 -17.68 37.49
C PRO A 404 27.76 -18.44 36.16
N GLY A 405 28.62 -18.15 35.18
CA GLY A 405 28.69 -18.86 33.90
C GLY A 405 28.74 -18.00 32.63
N TRP A 406 28.65 -16.68 32.72
CA TRP A 406 28.68 -15.79 31.56
C TRP A 406 29.88 -14.84 31.66
N SER A 407 30.78 -14.86 30.68
CA SER A 407 31.88 -13.90 30.56
C SER A 407 31.49 -12.74 29.65
N GLU A 408 31.76 -11.52 30.08
CA GLU A 408 31.59 -10.30 29.29
C GLU A 408 32.56 -10.30 28.10
N SER A 409 32.02 -10.12 26.89
CA SER A 409 32.80 -9.68 25.74
C SER A 409 32.09 -8.49 25.11
N VAL A 410 32.69 -7.31 25.27
CA VAL A 410 32.31 -6.08 24.57
C VAL A 410 32.91 -6.13 23.17
N VAL A 411 32.07 -6.15 22.14
CA VAL A 411 32.43 -5.84 20.75
C VAL A 411 31.38 -4.91 20.18
#